data_AF-A0A1E4ICF5-F1
#
_entry.id   AF-A0A1E4ICF5-F1
#
_cell.length_a   1.000
_cell.length_b   1.000
_cell.length_c   1.000
_cell.angle_alpha   90.00
_cell.angle_beta   90.00
_cell.angle_gamma   90.00
#
_symmetry.space_group_name_H-M   'P 1'
#
loop_
_entity.id
_entity.type
_entity.pdbx_description
1 polymer ?
#
loop_
_entity_poly.entity_id
_entity_poly.type
_entity_poly.pdbx_seq_one_letter_code
_entity_poly.pdbx_strand_id
1 'polypeptide(L)'
;MSTDTTHRHHRQDGRPPVADRVTTALDELTDQFSAVAFERPNSDLAHAVRAERLAMICARRAAWWQLLMARRHRSGLSMLFTRAVIHAANQEQDRARFWRDAAADWRARAERRPTSDAAGAMSNHHDLGIAS
;
A
#
# COMPACT_ATOMS: atom_id res chain seq x y z
N MET A 1 -8.08 -16.21 -58.96
CA MET A 1 -6.82 -15.97 -58.22
C MET A 1 -7.14 -15.05 -57.06
N SER A 2 -7.19 -15.62 -55.86
CA SER A 2 -7.48 -14.94 -54.60
C SER A 2 -6.31 -14.09 -54.14
N THR A 3 -6.59 -12.87 -53.68
CA THR A 3 -5.74 -12.15 -52.72
C THR A 3 -6.62 -11.83 -51.52
N ASP A 4 -6.82 -12.86 -50.71
CA ASP A 4 -7.42 -12.77 -49.39
C ASP A 4 -6.42 -12.02 -48.49
N THR A 5 -6.59 -10.70 -48.40
CA THR A 5 -5.82 -9.85 -47.50
C THR A 5 -6.38 -10.08 -46.12
N THR A 6 -5.84 -11.09 -45.43
CA THR A 6 -6.15 -11.37 -44.04
C THR A 6 -5.70 -10.17 -43.20
N HIS A 7 -6.62 -9.23 -42.98
CA HIS A 7 -6.58 -8.29 -41.88
C HIS A 7 -6.48 -9.12 -40.61
N ARG A 8 -5.24 -9.32 -40.15
CA ARG A 8 -4.94 -9.94 -38.87
C ARG A 8 -5.37 -8.93 -37.81
N HIS A 9 -6.68 -8.91 -37.53
CA HIS A 9 -7.23 -8.35 -36.31
C HIS A 9 -6.49 -9.05 -35.17
N HIS A 10 -5.49 -8.35 -34.65
CA HIS A 10 -4.90 -8.68 -33.37
C HIS A 10 -6.08 -8.62 -32.40
N ARG A 11 -6.61 -9.79 -32.00
CA ARG A 11 -7.54 -9.92 -30.88
C ARG A 11 -6.90 -9.18 -29.71
N GLN A 12 -7.32 -7.95 -29.49
CA GLN A 12 -7.29 -7.37 -28.16
C GLN A 12 -8.40 -8.11 -27.43
N ASP A 13 -8.02 -9.26 -26.84
CA ASP A 13 -8.84 -10.00 -25.90
C ASP A 13 -9.48 -9.00 -24.92
N GLY A 14 -10.76 -9.17 -24.59
CA GLY A 14 -11.61 -8.22 -23.85
C GLY A 14 -11.21 -7.88 -22.40
N ARG A 15 -9.92 -7.93 -22.09
CA ARG A 15 -9.29 -7.45 -20.87
C ARG A 15 -9.01 -5.94 -21.02
N PRO A 16 -9.47 -5.10 -20.08
CA PRO A 16 -9.20 -3.68 -20.13
C PRO A 16 -7.69 -3.39 -20.14
N PRO A 17 -7.25 -2.28 -20.78
CA PRO A 17 -5.90 -1.75 -20.65
C PRO A 17 -5.37 -1.85 -19.22
N VAL A 18 -4.07 -2.12 -19.05
CA VAL A 18 -3.47 -2.27 -17.72
C VAL A 18 -3.70 -1.04 -16.84
N ALA A 19 -3.72 0.15 -17.44
CA ALA A 19 -4.02 1.40 -16.75
C ALA A 19 -5.44 1.38 -16.17
N ASP A 20 -6.46 1.04 -16.97
CA ASP A 20 -7.85 0.98 -16.52
C ASP A 20 -8.04 -0.03 -15.38
N ARG A 21 -7.41 -1.21 -15.48
CA ARG A 21 -7.45 -2.21 -14.40
C ARG A 21 -6.79 -1.72 -13.12
N VAL A 22 -5.66 -1.00 -13.24
CA VAL A 22 -4.97 -0.42 -12.09
C VAL A 22 -5.84 0.67 -11.48
N THR A 23 -6.45 1.55 -12.28
CA THR A 23 -7.38 2.60 -11.81
C THR A 23 -8.54 1.99 -11.04
N THR A 24 -9.29 1.05 -11.63
CA THR A 24 -10.42 0.40 -10.96
C THR A 24 -10.00 -0.26 -9.64
N ALA A 25 -8.86 -0.96 -9.62
CA ALA A 25 -8.38 -1.59 -8.40
C ALA A 25 -7.96 -0.59 -7.32
N LEU A 26 -7.38 0.55 -7.71
CA LEU A 26 -7.01 1.60 -6.76
C LEU A 26 -8.23 2.33 -6.19
N ASP A 27 -9.28 2.53 -6.99
CA ASP A 27 -10.55 3.10 -6.55
C ASP A 27 -11.24 2.18 -5.53
N GLU A 28 -11.36 0.89 -5.83
CA GLU A 28 -11.90 -0.10 -4.89
C GLU A 28 -11.11 -0.16 -3.57
N LEU A 29 -9.78 -0.09 -3.64
CA LEU A 29 -8.93 -0.02 -2.45
C LEU A 29 -9.03 1.33 -1.74
N THR A 30 -9.49 2.38 -2.41
CA THR A 30 -9.81 3.69 -1.83
C THR A 30 -11.06 3.66 -0.99
N ASP A 31 -12.10 3.01 -1.50
CA ASP A 31 -13.32 2.80 -0.75
C ASP A 31 -13.09 1.89 0.45
N GLN A 32 -12.37 0.77 0.26
CA GLN A 32 -12.03 -0.15 1.35
C GLN A 32 -11.18 0.52 2.42
N PHE A 33 -10.16 1.29 2.04
CA PHE A 33 -9.34 2.02 3.01
C PHE A 33 -10.21 2.97 3.83
N SER A 34 -11.05 3.75 3.17
CA SER A 34 -11.91 4.73 3.82
C SER A 34 -12.87 4.05 4.80
N ALA A 35 -13.53 2.97 4.38
CA ALA A 35 -14.42 2.19 5.24
C ALA A 35 -13.71 1.70 6.52
N VAL A 36 -12.50 1.13 6.39
CA VAL A 36 -11.73 0.65 7.54
C VAL A 36 -11.20 1.80 8.39
N ALA A 37 -10.79 2.91 7.79
CA ALA A 37 -10.26 4.07 8.51
C ALA A 37 -11.33 4.75 9.38
N PHE A 38 -12.60 4.73 8.95
CA PHE A 38 -13.72 5.27 9.71
C PHE A 38 -14.22 4.36 10.83
N GLU A 39 -13.78 3.10 10.89
CA GLU A 39 -14.10 2.22 12.02
C GLU A 39 -13.62 2.86 13.34
N ARG A 40 -14.43 2.72 14.39
CA ARG A 40 -14.12 3.22 15.75
C ARG A 40 -13.95 2.03 16.71
N PRO A 41 -12.75 1.42 16.78
CA PRO A 41 -12.47 0.36 17.72
C PRO A 41 -12.68 0.81 19.16
N ASN A 42 -13.08 -0.10 20.03
CA ASN A 42 -13.33 0.13 21.45
C ASN A 42 -12.35 -0.64 22.36
N SER A 43 -11.32 -1.27 21.78
CA SER A 43 -10.29 -2.01 22.50
C SER A 43 -8.96 -1.96 21.74
N ASP A 44 -7.86 -2.14 22.46
CA ASP A 44 -6.51 -2.18 21.88
C ASP A 44 -6.38 -3.29 20.84
N LEU A 45 -6.94 -4.48 21.09
CA LEU A 45 -6.93 -5.57 20.12
C LEU A 45 -7.71 -5.21 18.84
N ALA A 46 -8.86 -4.54 18.97
CA ALA A 46 -9.62 -4.08 17.81
C ALA A 46 -8.87 -2.96 17.04
N HIS A 47 -8.12 -2.09 17.74
CA HIS A 47 -7.22 -1.13 17.10
C HIS A 47 -6.09 -1.82 16.32
N ALA A 48 -5.50 -2.88 16.86
CA ALA A 48 -4.50 -3.69 16.17
C ALA A 48 -5.05 -4.30 14.88
N VAL A 49 -6.19 -4.99 14.95
CA VAL A 49 -6.85 -5.60 13.78
C VAL A 49 -7.17 -4.57 12.70
N ARG A 50 -7.68 -3.40 13.08
CA ARG A 50 -7.95 -2.30 12.14
C ARG A 50 -6.66 -1.84 11.46
N ALA A 51 -5.59 -1.61 12.22
CA ALA A 51 -4.29 -1.21 11.69
C ALA A 51 -3.71 -2.26 10.73
N GLU A 52 -3.82 -3.55 11.02
CA GLU A 52 -3.40 -4.64 10.12
C GLU A 52 -4.14 -4.60 8.78
N ARG A 53 -5.47 -4.39 8.82
CA ARG A 53 -6.28 -4.28 7.62
C ARG A 53 -5.85 -3.08 6.76
N LEU A 54 -5.59 -1.92 7.39
CA LEU A 54 -5.08 -0.74 6.70
C LEU A 54 -3.69 -0.98 6.09
N ALA A 55 -2.80 -1.66 6.81
CA ALA A 55 -1.48 -2.04 6.29
C ALA A 55 -1.58 -2.92 5.04
N MET A 56 -2.44 -3.95 5.08
CA MET A 56 -2.68 -4.84 3.95
C MET A 56 -3.23 -4.08 2.73
N ILE A 57 -4.17 -3.15 2.93
CA ILE A 57 -4.73 -2.34 1.86
C ILE A 57 -3.66 -1.46 1.22
N CYS A 58 -2.84 -0.76 2.02
CA CYS A 58 -1.73 0.07 1.51
C CYS A 58 -0.70 -0.79 0.75
N ALA A 59 -0.34 -1.97 1.26
CA ALA A 59 0.56 -2.89 0.58
C ALA A 59 0.01 -3.35 -0.79
N ARG A 60 -1.30 -3.60 -0.87
CA ARG A 60 -1.96 -3.95 -2.14
C ARG A 60 -1.96 -2.79 -3.13
N ARG A 61 -2.19 -1.56 -2.68
CA ARG A 61 -2.08 -0.37 -3.53
C ARG A 61 -0.67 -0.18 -4.09
N ALA A 62 0.34 -0.35 -3.26
CA ALA A 62 1.73 -0.30 -3.69
C ALA A 62 2.02 -1.33 -4.79
N ALA A 63 1.52 -2.56 -4.64
CA ALA A 63 1.68 -3.61 -5.67
C ALA A 63 0.99 -3.24 -7.00
N TRP A 64 -0.19 -2.61 -6.96
CA TRP A 64 -0.88 -2.13 -8.16
C TRP A 64 -0.11 -1.01 -8.88
N TRP A 65 0.46 -0.06 -8.14
CA TRP A 65 1.33 0.97 -8.73
C TRP A 65 2.57 0.34 -9.39
N GLN A 66 3.20 -0.63 -8.72
CA GLN A 66 4.37 -1.32 -9.27
C GLN A 66 4.06 -2.11 -10.55
N LEU A 67 2.82 -2.59 -10.72
CA LEU A 67 2.42 -3.28 -11.94
C LEU A 67 2.58 -2.39 -13.19
N LEU A 68 2.32 -1.08 -13.08
CA LEU A 68 2.54 -0.14 -14.18
C LEU A 68 4.03 -0.02 -14.57
N MET A 69 4.94 -0.33 -13.65
CA MET A 69 6.39 -0.28 -13.87
C MET A 69 6.99 -1.58 -14.42
N ALA A 70 6.20 -2.66 -14.53
CA ALA A 70 6.68 -3.89 -15.14
C ALA A 70 7.15 -3.63 -16.59
N ARG A 71 8.29 -4.21 -16.98
CA ARG A 71 8.99 -3.90 -18.26
C ARG A 71 8.08 -3.90 -19.49
N ARG A 72 7.10 -4.81 -19.54
CA ARG A 72 6.09 -4.92 -20.63
C ARG A 72 5.13 -3.73 -20.74
N HIS A 73 5.02 -2.89 -19.71
CA HIS A 73 4.12 -1.74 -19.64
C HIS A 73 4.87 -0.41 -19.67
N ARG A 74 6.20 -0.44 -19.53
CA ARG A 74 7.04 0.77 -19.42
C ARG A 74 7.37 1.40 -20.77
N SER A 75 7.34 0.64 -21.87
CA SER A 75 7.65 1.15 -23.21
C SER A 75 6.63 2.22 -23.63
N GLY A 76 7.10 3.41 -23.95
CA GLY A 76 6.24 4.52 -24.40
C GLY A 76 5.68 5.42 -23.29
N LEU A 77 5.99 5.14 -22.02
CA LEU A 77 5.60 6.03 -20.91
C LEU A 77 6.58 7.21 -20.79
N SER A 78 6.05 8.39 -20.45
CA SER A 78 6.89 9.55 -20.16
C SER A 78 7.70 9.34 -18.88
N MET A 79 8.87 9.98 -18.80
CA MET A 79 9.70 9.95 -17.59
C MET A 79 8.98 10.54 -16.38
N LEU A 80 8.17 11.58 -16.60
CA LEU A 80 7.36 12.21 -15.55
C LEU A 80 6.32 11.23 -15.00
N PHE A 81 5.60 10.52 -15.87
CA PHE A 81 4.65 9.48 -15.46
C PHE A 81 5.34 8.38 -14.66
N THR A 82 6.50 7.91 -15.14
CA THR A 82 7.32 6.91 -14.43
C THR A 82 7.68 7.38 -13.02
N ARG A 83 8.11 8.63 -12.85
CA ARG A 83 8.43 9.21 -11.53
C ARG A 83 7.21 9.28 -10.62
N ALA A 84 6.06 9.70 -11.15
CA ALA A 84 4.81 9.78 -10.40
C ALA A 84 4.39 8.40 -9.86
N VAL A 85 4.46 7.35 -10.70
CA VAL A 85 4.13 5.99 -10.28
C VAL A 85 5.08 5.48 -9.20
N ILE A 86 6.39 5.70 -9.34
CA ILE A 86 7.37 5.30 -8.32
C ILE A 86 7.08 6.01 -6.98
N HIS A 87 6.79 7.31 -7.03
CA HIS A 87 6.49 8.08 -5.84
C HIS A 87 5.21 7.59 -5.16
N ALA A 88 4.14 7.33 -5.92
CA ALA A 88 2.89 6.78 -5.39
C ALA A 88 3.07 5.38 -4.78
N ALA A 89 3.86 4.51 -5.42
CA ALA A 89 4.18 3.20 -4.89
C ALA A 89 4.93 3.29 -3.54
N ASN A 90 5.95 4.15 -3.46
CA ASN A 90 6.74 4.34 -2.24
C ASN A 90 5.88 4.92 -1.11
N GLN A 91 5.04 5.91 -1.38
CA GLN A 91 4.12 6.45 -0.37
C GLN A 91 3.20 5.38 0.21
N GLU A 92 2.64 4.50 -0.61
CA GLU A 92 1.78 3.41 -0.14
C GLU A 92 2.57 2.34 0.62
N GLN A 93 3.84 2.10 0.29
CA GLN A 93 4.73 1.24 1.08
C GLN A 93 5.03 1.82 2.47
N ASP A 94 5.30 3.13 2.55
CA ASP A 94 5.56 3.82 3.81
C ASP A 94 4.31 3.81 4.70
N ARG A 95 3.13 4.06 4.12
CA ARG A 95 1.85 3.90 4.82
C ARG A 95 1.62 2.48 5.30
N ALA A 96 1.95 1.47 4.48
CA ALA A 96 1.84 0.07 4.90
C ALA A 96 2.80 -0.28 6.05
N ARG A 97 4.00 0.31 6.08
CA ARG A 97 4.94 0.18 7.20
C ARG A 97 4.37 0.83 8.46
N PHE A 98 3.95 2.08 8.36
CA PHE A 98 3.33 2.82 9.45
C PHE A 98 2.20 2.03 10.12
N TRP A 99 1.27 1.48 9.32
CA TRP A 99 0.15 0.72 9.88
C TRP A 99 0.55 -0.63 10.48
N ARG A 100 1.62 -1.28 9.99
CA ARG A 100 2.18 -2.47 10.64
C ARG A 100 2.79 -2.16 11.99
N ASP A 101 3.53 -1.06 12.07
CA ASP A 101 4.15 -0.60 13.32
C ASP A 101 3.06 -0.23 14.33
N ALA A 102 2.03 0.52 13.90
CA ALA A 102 0.87 0.82 14.72
C ALA A 102 0.12 -0.43 15.20
N ALA A 103 -0.05 -1.44 14.34
CA ALA A 103 -0.65 -2.71 14.74
C ALA A 103 0.18 -3.42 15.82
N ALA A 104 1.50 -3.44 15.68
CA ALA A 104 2.39 -4.04 16.67
C ALA A 104 2.29 -3.32 18.03
N ASP A 105 2.24 -1.99 18.02
CA ASP A 105 2.07 -1.19 19.25
C ASP A 105 0.73 -1.45 19.94
N TRP A 106 -0.37 -1.49 19.19
CA TRP A 106 -1.68 -1.80 19.78
C TRP A 106 -1.74 -3.22 20.37
N ARG A 107 -1.12 -4.21 19.72
CA ARG A 107 -1.01 -5.57 20.31
C ARG A 107 -0.17 -5.56 21.58
N ALA A 108 0.94 -4.83 21.60
CA ALA A 108 1.77 -4.71 22.80
C ALA A 108 0.97 -4.10 23.97
N ARG A 109 0.14 -3.07 23.71
CA ARG A 109 -0.77 -2.49 24.73
C ARG A 109 -1.79 -3.51 25.24
N ALA A 110 -2.45 -4.23 24.33
CA ALA A 110 -3.42 -5.28 24.68
C ALA A 110 -2.80 -6.36 25.58
N GLU A 111 -1.53 -6.68 25.36
CA GLU A 111 -0.78 -7.68 26.12
C GLU A 111 -0.01 -7.11 27.32
N ARG A 112 -0.17 -5.81 27.62
CA ARG A 112 0.55 -5.08 28.68
C ARG A 112 2.08 -5.18 28.56
N ARG A 113 2.58 -5.34 27.33
CA ARG A 113 4.01 -5.32 27.00
C ARG A 113 4.49 -3.88 26.79
N PRO A 114 5.78 -3.58 27.02
CA PRO A 114 6.36 -2.31 26.61
C PRO A 114 6.08 -2.04 25.12
N THR A 115 5.60 -0.83 24.82
CA THR A 115 5.36 -0.37 23.44
C THR A 115 6.59 0.37 22.91
N SER A 116 6.66 0.63 21.60
CA SER A 116 7.78 1.37 21.00
C SER A 116 8.04 2.73 21.66
N ASP A 117 6.98 3.42 22.13
CA ASP A 117 7.11 4.67 22.90
C ASP A 117 7.86 4.47 24.24
N ALA A 118 7.64 3.36 24.93
CA ALA A 118 8.35 3.04 26.18
C ALA A 118 9.82 2.65 25.91
N ALA A 119 10.10 1.94 24.82
CA ALA A 119 11.46 1.59 24.41
C ALA A 119 12.25 2.81 23.90
N GLY A 120 11.61 3.72 23.16
CA GLY A 120 12.20 4.98 22.70
C GLY A 120 12.43 5.98 23.84
N ALA A 121 11.50 6.07 24.80
CA ALA A 121 11.69 6.89 26.01
C ALA A 121 12.81 6.35 26.91
N MET A 122 12.97 5.04 27.03
CA MET A 122 14.09 4.43 27.77
C MET A 122 15.43 4.53 27.03
N SER A 123 15.43 4.45 25.68
CA SER A 123 16.64 4.68 24.87
C SER A 123 17.12 6.13 24.99
N ASN A 124 16.20 7.10 24.97
CA ASN A 124 16.53 8.51 25.18
C ASN A 124 16.97 8.80 26.62
N HIS A 125 16.48 8.06 27.62
CA HIS A 125 16.92 8.28 29.00
C HIS A 125 18.40 7.97 29.19
N HIS A 126 18.92 6.97 28.48
CA HIS A 126 20.34 6.61 28.54
C HIS A 126 21.24 7.61 27.79
N ASP A 127 20.74 8.21 26.71
CA ASP A 127 21.47 9.22 25.91
C ASP A 127 21.34 10.66 26.46
N LEU A 128 20.32 10.95 27.28
CA LEU A 128 20.08 12.30 27.84
C LEU A 128 20.74 12.54 29.20
N GLY A 129 21.50 11.58 29.74
CA GLY A 129 22.28 11.78 30.97
C GLY A 129 21.46 12.19 32.20
N ILE A 130 20.17 11.87 32.24
CA ILE A 130 19.36 12.08 33.45
C ILE A 130 19.59 10.87 34.35
N ALA A 131 20.69 10.95 35.10
CA ALA A 131 20.95 10.06 36.22
C ALA A 131 19.86 10.25 37.30
N SER A 132 19.41 9.10 37.81
CA SER A 132 18.73 8.81 39.09
C SER A 132 17.89 9.89 39.77
#